data_AF-A0A1C4PAJ6-F1
#
_entry.id   AF-A0A1C4PAJ6-F1
#
_cell.length_a   1.000
_cell.length_b   1.000
_cell.length_c   1.000
_cell.angle_alpha   90.00
_cell.angle_beta   90.00
_cell.angle_gamma   90.00
#
_symmetry.space_group_name_H-M   'P 1'
#
loop_
_entity.id
_entity.type
_entity.pdbx_description
1 polymer ?
#
loop_
_entity_poly.entity_id
_entity_poly.type
_entity_poly.pdbx_seq_one_letter_code
_entity_poly.pdbx_strand_id
1 'polypeptide(L)' 'MPVLPDHFLTPEELAEILRLPSVETVYAWRKKRTGPPGFRAGKHLRYDPEAVRAWINGQSEAA' A
#
# COMPACT_ATOMS: atom_id res chain seq x y z
N MET A 1 26.75 -3.26 1.91
CA MET A 1 25.60 -2.37 1.64
C MET A 1 24.35 -3.20 1.86
N PRO A 2 23.46 -2.90 2.83
CA PRO A 2 22.22 -3.63 2.94
C PRO A 2 21.32 -3.18 1.78
N VAL A 3 21.07 -4.09 0.84
CA VAL A 3 19.99 -3.96 -0.13
C VAL A 3 18.69 -3.86 0.66
N LEU A 4 17.89 -2.83 0.39
CA LEU A 4 16.51 -2.79 0.91
C LEU A 4 15.87 -4.15 0.58
N PRO A 5 15.15 -4.80 1.50
CA PRO A 5 14.42 -6.00 1.12
C PRO A 5 13.51 -5.65 -0.07
N ASP A 6 13.73 -6.30 -1.22
CA ASP A 6 12.86 -6.29 -2.41
C ASP A 6 11.50 -6.97 -2.11
N HIS A 7 10.88 -6.63 -0.99
CA HIS A 7 9.70 -7.28 -0.45
C HIS A 7 8.53 -6.35 -0.61
N PHE A 8 7.69 -6.64 -1.59
CA PHE A 8 6.41 -5.98 -1.76
C PHE A 8 5.59 -6.10 -0.47
N LEU A 9 5.08 -4.96 -0.01
CA LEU A 9 4.25 -4.81 1.17
C LEU A 9 2.96 -5.59 1.01
N THR A 10 2.58 -6.30 2.05
CA THR A 10 1.24 -6.87 2.18
C THR A 10 0.22 -5.77 2.53
N PRO A 11 -1.08 -5.98 2.28
CA PRO A 11 -2.11 -5.06 2.78
C PRO A 11 -2.05 -4.87 4.30
N GLU A 12 -1.59 -5.88 5.05
CA GLU A 12 -1.41 -5.82 6.51
C GLU A 12 -0.26 -4.86 6.88
N GLU A 13 0.92 -5.03 6.28
CA GLU A 13 2.04 -4.13 6.49
C GLU A 13 1.73 -2.69 6.05
N LEU A 14 0.98 -2.52 4.94
CA LEU A 14 0.53 -1.21 4.50
C LEU A 14 -0.35 -0.53 5.56
N ALA A 15 -1.25 -1.29 6.19
CA ALA A 15 -2.08 -0.79 7.27
C ALA A 15 -1.24 -0.42 8.50
N GLU A 16 -0.24 -1.22 8.87
CA GLU A 16 0.68 -0.91 9.97
C GLU A 16 1.51 0.35 9.70
N ILE A 17 2.08 0.49 8.51
CA ILE A 17 2.90 1.66 8.11
C ILE A 17 2.07 2.95 8.18
N LEU A 18 0.83 2.90 7.70
CA LEU A 18 -0.09 4.04 7.70
C LEU A 18 -0.80 4.22 9.04
N ARG A 19 -0.52 3.37 10.04
CA ARG A 19 -1.19 3.30 11.35
C ARG A 19 -2.73 3.28 11.21
N LEU A 20 -3.22 2.55 10.22
CA LEU A 20 -4.65 2.36 10.01
C LEU A 20 -5.19 1.41 11.08
N PRO A 21 -6.45 1.61 11.52
CA PRO A 21 -7.06 0.76 12.53
C PRO A 21 -7.24 -0.69 12.07
N SER A 22 -7.42 -0.92 10.77
CA SER A 22 -7.60 -2.27 10.19
C SER A 22 -7.12 -2.34 8.74
N VAL A 23 -6.65 -3.53 8.33
CA VAL A 23 -6.41 -3.89 6.93
C VAL A 23 -7.67 -3.79 6.06
N GLU A 24 -8.85 -3.83 6.68
CA GLU A 24 -10.13 -3.57 6.00
C GLU A 24 -10.18 -2.21 5.30
N THR A 25 -9.52 -1.18 5.84
CA THR A 25 -9.41 0.12 5.18
C THR A 25 -8.68 0.00 3.84
N VAL A 26 -7.62 -0.81 3.79
CA VAL A 26 -6.87 -1.09 2.55
C VAL A 26 -7.74 -1.85 1.55
N TYR A 27 -8.51 -2.84 2.00
CA TYR A 27 -9.48 -3.54 1.13
C TYR A 27 -10.58 -2.59 0.63
N ALA A 28 -11.05 -1.67 1.48
CA ALA A 28 -12.03 -0.65 1.10
C ALA A 28 -11.48 0.30 0.04
N TRP A 29 -10.22 0.73 0.15
CA TRP A 29 -9.55 1.51 -0.90
C TRP A 29 -9.47 0.77 -2.22
N ARG A 30 -9.20 -0.55 -2.19
CA ARG A 30 -9.21 -1.38 -3.40
C ARG A 30 -10.59 -1.44 -4.04
N LYS A 31 -11.66 -1.58 -3.23
CA LYS A 31 -13.05 -1.56 -3.70
C LYS A 31 -13.44 -0.19 -4.28
N LYS A 32 -13.00 0.90 -3.65
CA LYS A 32 -13.26 2.27 -4.09
C LYS A 32 -12.31 2.75 -5.20
N ARG A 33 -11.26 1.99 -5.52
CA ARG A 33 -10.16 2.37 -6.42
C ARG A 33 -9.44 3.66 -6.00
N THR A 34 -9.42 3.95 -4.70
CA THR A 34 -8.84 5.17 -4.11
C THR A 34 -7.60 4.87 -3.27
N GLY A 35 -6.80 3.87 -3.67
CA GLY A 35 -5.67 3.38 -2.88
C GLY A 35 -4.39 3.30 -3.70
N PRO A 36 -3.27 2.98 -3.03
CA PRO A 36 -2.00 2.84 -3.70
C PRO A 36 -2.04 1.71 -4.74
N PRO A 37 -1.25 1.80 -5.82
CA PRO A 37 -1.18 0.77 -6.84
C PRO A 37 -0.59 -0.51 -6.22
N GLY A 38 -1.46 -1.50 -6.02
CA GLY A 38 -1.10 -2.85 -5.66
C GLY A 38 -1.36 -3.80 -6.81
N PHE A 39 -0.46 -4.78 -6.99
CA PHE A 39 -0.65 -5.86 -7.95
C PHE A 39 -1.01 -7.15 -7.24
N ARG A 40 -1.71 -8.02 -7.97
CA ARG A 40 -2.12 -9.33 -7.47
C ARG A 40 -1.05 -10.36 -7.85
N ALA A 41 -0.26 -10.79 -6.87
CA ALA A 41 0.68 -11.90 -7.01
C ALA A 41 -0.06 -13.22 -6.70
N GLY A 42 -0.82 -13.72 -7.68
CA GLY A 42 -1.64 -14.92 -7.54
C GLY A 42 -2.79 -14.75 -6.55
N LYS A 43 -2.73 -15.38 -5.37
CA LYS A 43 -3.73 -15.21 -4.30
C LYS A 43 -3.41 -14.06 -3.33
N HIS A 44 -2.20 -13.52 -3.38
CA HIS A 44 -1.75 -12.50 -2.44
C HIS A 44 -1.75 -11.11 -3.09
N LEU A 45 -2.20 -10.10 -2.35
CA LEU A 45 -2.10 -8.70 -2.76
C LEU A 45 -0.76 -8.15 -2.29
N ARG A 46 -0.06 -7.47 -3.19
CA ARG A 46 1.28 -6.94 -2.97
C ARG A 46 1.33 -5.50 -3.42
N TYR A 47 1.94 -4.65 -2.61
CA TYR A 47 2.09 -3.23 -2.84
C TYR A 47 3.57 -2.89 -2.92
N ASP A 48 3.92 -2.09 -3.91
CA ASP A 48 5.28 -1.59 -4.01
C ASP A 48 5.47 -0.40 -3.04
N PRO A 49 6.48 -0.41 -2.16
CA PRO A 49 6.69 0.66 -1.18
C PRO A 49 6.97 2.02 -1.83
N GLU A 50 7.68 2.07 -2.97
CA GLU A 50 7.89 3.32 -3.71
C GLU A 50 6.58 3.82 -4.32
N ALA A 51 5.78 2.92 -4.88
CA ALA A 51 4.50 3.30 -5.48
C ALA A 51 3.47 3.74 -4.42
N VAL A 52 3.49 3.12 -3.24
CA VAL A 52 2.71 3.55 -2.07
C VAL A 52 3.14 4.95 -1.64
N ARG A 53 4.46 5.21 -1.55
CA ARG A 53 4.98 6.54 -1.18
C ARG A 53 4.54 7.60 -2.19
N ALA A 54 4.64 7.32 -3.48
CA ALA A 54 4.20 8.22 -4.55
C ALA A 54 2.69 8.52 -4.45
N TRP A 55 1.88 7.49 -4.16
CA TRP A 55 0.45 7.67 -3.93
C TRP A 55 0.14 8.55 -2.72
N ILE A 56 0.82 8.33 -1.58
CA ILE A 56 0.65 9.16 -0.37
C ILE A 56 0.97 10.63 -0.69
N ASN A 57 2.10 10.88 -1.35
CA ASN A 57 2.50 12.23 -1.74
C ASN A 57 1.45 12.91 -2.64
N GLY A 58 0.89 12.17 -3.60
CA GLY A 58 -0.19 12.67 -4.46
C GLY A 58 -1.52 12.91 -3.73
N GLN A 59 -1.79 12.23 -2.60
CA GLN A 59 -2.96 12.51 -1.76
C GLN A 59 -2.75 13.73 -0.84
N SER A 60 -1.53 13.96 -0.35
CA SER A 60 -1.22 15.13 0.48
C SER A 60 -1.32 16.46 -0.28
N GLU A 61 -1.19 16.45 -1.60
CA GLU A 61 -1.33 17.65 -2.44
C GLU A 61 -2.80 17.96 -2.81
N ALA A 62 -3.71 17.00 -2.59
CA ALA A 62 -5.15 17.16 -2.85
C ALA A 62 -5.95 17.66 -1.62
N ALA A 63 -5.27 18.05 -0.53
CA ALA A 63 -5.87 18.53 0.72
C ALA A 63 -5.67 20.03 0.92
#